data_AF-A0A7J6IPC6-F1
#
_entry.id   AF-A0A7J6IPC6-F1
#
_cell.length_a   1.000
_cell.length_b   1.000
_cell.length_c   1.000
_cell.angle_alpha   90.00
_cell.angle_beta   90.00
_cell.angle_gamma   90.00
#
_symmetry.space_group_name_H-M   'P 1'
#
loop_
_entity.id
_entity.type
_entity.pdbx_description
1 polymer ?
#
loop_
_entity_poly.entity_id
_entity_poly.type
_entity_poly.pdbx_seq_one_letter_code
_entity_poly.pdbx_strand_id
1 'polypeptide(L)'
;MARNRHLRHWTIHRAWLLLQRQQREARERELYRMHQGMYNAAEELRHTAGPGTRDEGWLYRISQEKKGVYGAGAVPIERRGNVR
;
A
#
# COMPACT_ATOMS: atom_id res chain seq x y z
N MET A 1 -31.77 -7.85 29.62
CA MET A 1 -30.31 -7.99 29.80
C MET A 1 -29.89 -7.18 31.02
N ALA A 2 -29.28 -7.80 32.05
CA ALA A 2 -28.88 -7.09 33.27
C ALA A 2 -27.94 -5.89 32.96
N ARG A 3 -28.15 -4.75 33.63
CA ARG A 3 -27.45 -3.46 33.41
C ARG A 3 -25.92 -3.59 33.27
N ASN A 4 -25.28 -4.42 34.12
CA ASN A 4 -23.84 -4.64 34.09
C ASN A 4 -23.36 -5.37 32.82
N ARG A 5 -24.18 -6.30 32.28
CA ARG A 5 -23.87 -7.00 31.03
C ARG A 5 -23.89 -6.04 29.84
N HIS A 6 -24.89 -5.15 29.81
CA HIS A 6 -25.03 -4.13 28.76
C HIS A 6 -23.83 -3.16 28.77
N LEU A 7 -23.45 -2.64 29.94
CA LEU A 7 -22.30 -1.73 30.06
C LEU A 7 -20.98 -2.39 29.63
N ARG A 8 -20.71 -3.64 30.06
CA ARG A 8 -19.53 -4.39 29.64
C ARG A 8 -19.48 -4.58 28.12
N HIS A 9 -20.59 -4.99 27.53
CA HIS A 9 -20.68 -5.20 26.08
C HIS A 9 -20.42 -3.90 25.33
N TRP A 10 -21.02 -2.79 25.77
CA TRP A 10 -20.82 -1.49 25.17
C TRP A 10 -19.37 -1.01 25.23
N THR A 11 -18.70 -1.17 26.38
CA THR A 11 -17.28 -0.79 26.51
C THR A 11 -16.38 -1.60 25.59
N ILE A 12 -16.57 -2.92 25.53
CA ILE A 12 -15.80 -3.80 24.64
C ILE A 12 -16.03 -3.41 23.18
N HIS A 13 -17.28 -3.17 22.80
CA HIS A 13 -17.63 -2.76 21.45
C HIS A 13 -16.96 -1.44 21.06
N ARG A 14 -16.97 -0.43 21.94
CA ARG A 14 -16.29 0.84 21.68
C ARG A 14 -14.77 0.69 21.59
N ALA A 15 -14.17 -0.12 22.45
CA ALA A 15 -12.73 -0.42 22.39
C ALA A 15 -12.35 -1.09 21.06
N TRP A 16 -13.19 -2.03 20.58
CA TRP A 16 -13.02 -2.68 19.29
C TRP A 16 -13.10 -1.68 18.11
N LEU A 17 -14.11 -0.81 18.09
CA LEU A 17 -14.24 0.22 17.05
C LEU A 17 -13.03 1.17 17.03
N LEU A 18 -12.53 1.54 18.22
CA LEU A 18 -11.35 2.38 18.36
C LEU A 18 -10.09 1.67 17.85
N LEU A 19 -9.90 0.39 18.19
CA LEU A 19 -8.80 -0.42 17.67
C LEU A 19 -8.87 -0.55 16.14
N GLN A 20 -10.03 -0.86 15.58
CA GLN A 20 -10.21 -0.97 14.13
C GLN A 20 -9.88 0.34 13.42
N ARG A 21 -10.30 1.48 14.00
CA ARG A 21 -9.95 2.81 13.48
C ARG A 21 -8.44 3.02 13.50
N GLN A 22 -7.77 2.74 14.62
CA GLN A 22 -6.32 2.89 14.73
C GLN A 22 -5.57 2.01 13.72
N GLN A 23 -6.00 0.76 13.53
CA GLN A 23 -5.40 -0.14 12.55
C GLN A 23 -5.59 0.36 11.11
N ARG A 24 -6.77 0.89 10.78
CA ARG A 24 -7.02 1.50 9.46
C ARG A 24 -6.14 2.71 9.24
N GLU A 25 -6.09 3.64 10.20
CA GLU A 25 -5.26 4.85 10.10
C GLU A 25 -3.77 4.51 10.01
N ALA A 26 -3.30 3.48 10.73
CA ALA A 26 -1.92 3.02 10.63
C ALA A 26 -1.60 2.46 9.23
N ARG A 27 -2.50 1.63 8.68
CA ARG A 27 -2.37 1.09 7.32
C ARG A 27 -2.37 2.21 6.27
N GLU A 28 -3.29 3.16 6.38
CA GLU A 28 -3.37 4.31 5.47
C GLU A 28 -2.11 5.18 5.53
N ARG A 29 -1.59 5.44 6.74
CA ARG A 29 -0.32 6.15 6.93
C ARG A 29 0.85 5.42 6.29
N GLU A 30 0.91 4.10 6.43
CA GLU A 30 1.97 3.30 5.83
C GLU A 30 1.89 3.30 4.29
N LEU A 31 0.69 3.14 3.73
CA LEU A 31 0.45 3.26 2.29
C LEU A 31 0.83 4.64 1.76
N TYR A 32 0.48 5.70 2.49
CA TYR A 32 0.88 7.07 2.14
C TYR A 32 2.40 7.23 2.17
N ARG A 33 3.09 6.71 3.21
CA ARG A 33 4.56 6.74 3.29
C ARG A 33 5.21 6.03 2.10
N MET A 34 4.72 4.84 1.75
CA MET A 34 5.21 4.08 0.59
C MET A 34 4.99 4.86 -0.71
N HIS A 35 3.78 5.42 -0.89
CA HIS A 35 3.46 6.24 -2.06
C HIS A 35 4.38 7.47 -2.19
N GLN A 36 4.62 8.20 -1.09
CA GLN A 36 5.55 9.34 -1.09
C GLN A 36 6.98 8.92 -1.44
N GLY A 37 7.46 7.79 -0.90
CA GLY A 37 8.78 7.25 -1.26
C GLY A 37 8.87 6.88 -2.75
N MET A 38 7.85 6.23 -3.28
CA MET A 38 7.77 5.89 -4.71
C MET A 38 7.72 7.14 -5.60
N TYR A 39 6.94 8.15 -5.20
CA TYR A 39 6.82 9.41 -5.92
C TYR A 39 8.17 10.14 -5.99
N ASN A 40 8.84 10.32 -4.85
CA ASN A 40 10.13 11.00 -4.80
C ASN A 40 11.18 10.28 -5.67
N ALA A 41 11.26 8.94 -5.57
CA ALA A 41 12.19 8.17 -6.39
C ALA A 41 11.89 8.28 -7.89
N ALA A 42 10.61 8.34 -8.28
CA ALA A 42 10.21 8.50 -9.67
C ALA A 42 10.50 9.92 -10.21
N GLU A 43 10.35 10.95 -9.39
CA GLU A 43 10.72 12.32 -9.77
C GLU A 43 12.23 12.47 -9.94
N GLU A 44 13.05 11.91 -9.05
CA GLU A 44 14.50 11.84 -9.26
C GLU A 44 14.86 11.11 -10.57
N LEU A 45 14.20 9.98 -10.85
CA LEU A 45 14.42 9.21 -12.07
C LEU A 45 14.04 9.97 -13.34
N ARG A 46 13.09 10.90 -13.25
CA ARG A 46 12.68 11.76 -14.37
C ARG A 46 13.80 12.70 -14.79
N HIS A 47 14.58 13.19 -13.82
CA HIS A 47 15.69 14.11 -14.04
C HIS A 47 17.05 13.41 -14.23
N THR A 48 17.07 12.08 -14.09
CA THR A 48 18.29 11.31 -14.24
C THR A 48 18.60 11.08 -15.72
N ALA A 49 19.81 11.43 -16.14
CA ALA A 49 20.37 11.07 -17.44
C ALA A 49 21.17 9.75 -17.34
N GLY A 50 21.15 8.95 -18.41
CA GLY A 50 21.87 7.67 -18.51
C GLY A 50 21.01 6.42 -18.24
N PRO A 51 21.62 5.22 -18.15
CA PRO A 51 23.06 4.95 -18.21
C PRO A 51 23.63 5.03 -19.64
N GLY A 52 24.84 5.59 -19.78
CA GLY A 52 25.51 5.74 -21.08
C GLY A 52 24.98 6.94 -21.88
N THR A 53 24.73 6.75 -23.18
CA THR A 53 24.26 7.79 -24.12
C THR A 53 22.74 7.99 -24.12
N ARG A 54 22.04 7.56 -23.06
CA ARG A 54 20.58 7.65 -23.00
C ARG A 54 20.14 9.00 -22.45
N ASP A 55 19.14 9.58 -23.10
CA ASP A 55 18.57 10.87 -22.75
C ASP A 55 17.95 10.87 -21.34
N GLU A 56 17.87 12.06 -20.76
CA GLU A 56 17.19 12.33 -19.49
C GLU A 56 15.76 11.73 -19.46
N GLY A 57 15.41 11.10 -18.34
CA GLY A 57 14.06 10.55 -18.14
C GLY A 57 13.75 9.30 -18.98
N TRP A 58 14.74 8.71 -19.67
CA TRP A 58 14.55 7.43 -20.37
C TRP A 58 14.14 6.31 -19.41
N LEU A 59 14.83 6.18 -18.26
CA LEU A 59 14.49 5.18 -17.25
C LEU A 59 13.10 5.40 -16.65
N TYR A 60 12.72 6.66 -16.43
CA TYR A 60 11.39 7.01 -15.96
C TYR A 60 10.31 6.55 -16.94
N ARG A 61 10.46 6.80 -18.24
CA ARG A 61 9.48 6.34 -19.24
C ARG A 61 9.31 4.82 -19.22
N ILE A 62 10.41 4.08 -19.07
CA ILE A 62 10.37 2.62 -18.98
C ILE A 62 9.71 2.12 -17.70
N SER A 63 10.00 2.73 -16.55
CA SER A 63 9.39 2.31 -15.28
C SER A 63 7.87 2.49 -15.27
N GLN A 64 7.35 3.43 -16.06
CA GLN A 64 5.91 3.68 -16.17
C GLN A 64 5.18 2.66 -17.05
N GLU A 65 5.90 1.86 -17.86
CA GLU A 65 5.28 0.83 -18.69
C GLU A 65 4.52 -0.20 -17.83
N LYS A 66 3.28 -0.54 -18.23
CA LYS A 66 2.44 -1.52 -17.54
C LYS A 66 2.41 -2.89 -18.23
N LYS A 67 3.48 -3.22 -18.96
CA LYS A 67 3.61 -4.51 -19.66
C LYS A 67 3.55 -5.65 -18.66
N GLY A 68 2.67 -6.63 -18.90
CA GLY A 68 2.50 -7.79 -18.03
C GLY A 68 1.74 -7.55 -16.72
N VAL A 69 1.37 -6.31 -16.38
CA VAL A 69 0.73 -5.97 -15.10
C VAL A 69 -0.77 -6.33 -15.06
N TYR A 70 -1.47 -6.30 -16.20
CA TYR A 70 -2.91 -6.58 -16.27
C TYR A 70 -3.26 -7.98 -16.81
N GLY A 71 -2.27 -8.87 -16.94
CA GLY A 71 -2.44 -10.21 -17.50
C GLY A 71 -2.65 -11.31 -16.45
N ALA A 72 -3.03 -12.51 -16.91
CA ALA A 72 -3.26 -13.68 -16.05
C ALA A 72 -2.02 -14.14 -15.25
N GLY A 73 -0.82 -13.70 -15.63
CA GLY A 73 0.44 -13.98 -14.92
C GLY A 73 1.02 -12.79 -14.15
N ALA A 74 0.27 -11.70 -13.95
CA ALA A 74 0.79 -10.48 -13.33
C ALA A 74 1.20 -10.66 -11.86
N VAL A 75 0.49 -11.50 -11.12
CA VAL A 75 0.80 -11.87 -9.75
C VAL A 75 1.03 -13.39 -9.72
N PRO A 76 2.23 -13.86 -9.33
CA PRO A 76 2.50 -15.30 -9.27
C PRO A 76 1.54 -16.03 -8.34
N ILE A 77 1.06 -17.20 -8.76
CA ILE A 77 0.05 -17.95 -8.00
C ILE A 77 0.61 -18.48 -6.67
N GLU A 78 1.92 -18.74 -6.56
CA GLU A 78 2.53 -19.16 -5.28
C GLU A 78 2.50 -18.07 -4.21
N ARG A 79 2.35 -16.79 -4.59
CA ARG A 79 2.24 -15.65 -3.67
C ARG A 79 0.81 -15.43 -3.17
N ARG A 80 -0.18 -16.18 -3.68
CA ARG A 80 -1.57 -16.07 -3.24
C ARG A 80 -1.65 -16.53 -1.78
N GLY A 81 -2.07 -15.62 -0.89
CA GLY A 81 -1.95 -15.76 0.56
C GLY A 81 -2.55 -17.04 1.15
N ASN A 82 -2.07 -17.36 2.35
CA ASN A 82 -2.47 -18.51 3.16
C ASN A 82 -4.00 -18.62 3.25
N VAL A 83 -4.58 -19.58 2.52
CA VAL A 83 -5.99 -19.96 2.64
C VAL A 83 -6.07 -20.83 3.90
N ARG A 84 -6.21 -20.18 5.06
CA ARG A 84 -6.72 -20.82 6.27
C ARG A 84 -8.20 -20.50 6.40
#